data_AF-A0A6X7IG30-F1
#
_entry.id   AF-A0A6X7IG30-F1
#
_cell.length_a   1.000
_cell.length_b   1.000
_cell.length_c   1.000
_cell.angle_alpha   90.00
_cell.angle_beta   90.00
_cell.angle_gamma   90.00
#
_symmetry.space_group_name_H-M   'P 1'
#
loop_
_entity.id
_entity.type
_entity.pdbx_description
1 polymer ?
#
loop_
_entity_poly.entity_id
_entity_poly.type
_entity_poly.pdbx_seq_one_letter_code
_entity_poly.pdbx_strand_id
1 'polypeptide(L)'
;DTRSAAGKAFLDMLGVFAEFETNLRRERQMEGIAAAKARGVYRGRKPSIDPAEVYRLYTIEKMGATAIARQLGIGRASVYRALENYEQPA
;
A
#
# COMPACT_ATOMS: atom_id res chain seq x y z
N ASP A 1 37.34 1.40 -17.39
CA ASP A 1 38.40 0.48 -16.94
C ASP A 1 38.44 0.50 -15.42
N THR A 2 38.40 -0.65 -14.76
CA THR A 2 38.44 -0.79 -13.29
C THR A 2 39.65 -1.61 -12.83
N ARG A 3 40.58 -1.90 -13.73
CA ARG A 3 41.79 -2.68 -13.44
C ARG A 3 42.94 -1.80 -12.96
N SER A 4 42.94 -0.52 -13.32
CA SER A 4 43.87 0.49 -12.82
C SER A 4 43.42 1.07 -11.48
N ALA A 5 44.38 1.54 -10.67
CA ALA A 5 44.10 2.21 -9.39
C ALA A 5 43.20 3.45 -9.58
N ALA A 6 43.45 4.25 -10.61
CA ALA A 6 42.61 5.40 -10.98
C ALA A 6 41.19 4.98 -11.37
N GLY A 7 41.03 3.88 -12.13
CA GLY A 7 39.72 3.35 -12.51
C GLY A 7 38.90 2.85 -11.32
N LYS A 8 39.54 2.25 -10.32
CA LYS A 8 38.87 1.85 -9.06
C LYS A 8 38.43 3.06 -8.25
N ALA A 9 39.34 4.03 -8.02
CA ALA A 9 39.01 5.24 -7.27
C ALA A 9 37.85 6.04 -7.92
N PHE A 10 37.82 6.10 -9.25
CA PHE A 10 36.71 6.74 -9.96
C PHE A 10 35.38 5.99 -9.77
N LEU A 11 35.40 4.65 -9.83
CA LEU A 11 34.21 3.84 -9.56
C LEU A 11 33.70 4.03 -8.13
N ASP A 12 34.60 4.04 -7.14
CA ASP A 12 34.25 4.23 -5.74
C ASP A 12 33.61 5.61 -5.52
N MET A 13 34.18 6.65 -6.14
CA MET A 13 33.61 8.00 -6.11
C MET A 13 32.20 8.04 -6.73
N LEU A 14 31.97 7.35 -7.85
CA LEU A 14 30.63 7.23 -8.43
C LEU A 14 29.65 6.53 -7.47
N GLY A 15 30.11 5.53 -6.73
CA GLY A 15 29.32 4.87 -5.68
C GLY A 15 28.90 5.85 -4.58
N VAL A 16 29.84 6.67 -4.10
CA VAL A 16 29.56 7.72 -3.10
C VAL A 16 28.53 8.73 -3.63
N PHE A 17 28.67 9.17 -4.88
CA PHE A 17 27.70 10.09 -5.49
C PHE A 17 26.32 9.46 -5.63
N ALA A 18 26.23 8.20 -6.05
CA ALA A 18 24.95 7.50 -6.19
C ALA A 18 24.23 7.36 -4.84
N GLU A 19 24.96 7.09 -3.76
CA GLU A 19 24.41 7.04 -2.41
C GLU A 19 23.94 8.42 -1.94
N PHE A 20 24.78 9.45 -2.14
CA PHE A 20 24.44 10.83 -1.80
C PHE A 20 23.15 11.30 -2.48
N GLU A 21 23.03 11.11 -3.79
CA GLU A 21 21.83 11.49 -4.54
C GLU A 21 20.58 10.73 -4.08
N THR A 22 20.73 9.44 -3.75
CA THR A 22 19.64 8.61 -3.24
C THR A 22 19.14 9.11 -1.89
N ASN A 23 20.06 9.46 -1.00
CA ASN A 23 19.73 9.99 0.33
C ASN A 23 19.06 11.36 0.21
N LEU A 24 19.60 12.28 -0.60
CA LEU A 24 19.01 13.59 -0.83
C LEU A 24 17.60 13.52 -1.43
N ARG A 25 17.38 12.58 -2.36
CA ARG A 25 16.04 12.33 -2.94
C ARG A 25 15.07 11.82 -1.87
N ARG A 26 15.52 10.92 -1.00
CA ARG A 26 14.72 10.37 0.11
C ARG A 26 14.32 11.48 1.10
N GLU A 27 15.25 12.34 1.50
CA GLU A 27 14.98 13.46 2.41
C GLU A 27 13.86 14.35 1.86
N ARG A 28 14.01 14.81 0.61
CA ARG A 28 12.99 15.64 -0.07
C ARG A 28 11.64 14.92 -0.20
N GLN A 29 11.66 13.62 -0.48
CA GLN A 29 10.43 12.83 -0.54
C GLN A 29 9.74 12.78 0.82
N MET A 30 10.49 12.60 1.91
CA MET A 30 9.94 12.56 3.27
C MET A 30 9.31 13.88 3.68
N GLU A 31 9.94 15.01 3.35
CA GLU A 31 9.37 16.35 3.54
C GLU A 31 8.05 16.50 2.77
N GLY A 32 8.03 16.09 1.50
CA GLY A 32 6.83 16.12 0.66
C GLY A 32 5.69 15.24 1.22
N ILE A 33 6.01 14.03 1.69
CA ILE A 33 5.04 13.12 2.33
C ILE A 33 4.50 13.75 3.61
N ALA A 34 5.35 14.36 4.44
CA ALA A 34 4.93 15.02 5.67
C ALA A 34 3.95 16.17 5.39
N ALA A 35 4.26 17.02 4.39
CA ALA A 35 3.37 18.09 3.97
C ALA A 35 2.04 17.56 3.41
N ALA A 36 2.06 16.48 2.61
CA ALA A 36 0.85 15.86 2.08
C ALA A 36 -0.01 15.18 3.17
N LYS A 37 0.61 14.59 4.19
CA LYS A 37 -0.09 14.07 5.38
C LYS A 37 -0.75 15.21 6.17
N ALA A 38 -0.04 16.32 6.40
CA ALA A 38 -0.60 17.50 7.09
C ALA A 38 -1.80 18.09 6.34
N ARG A 39 -1.78 18.07 5.00
CA ARG A 39 -2.94 18.45 4.16
C ARG A 39 -4.06 17.40 4.09
N GLY A 40 -3.90 16.22 4.69
CA GLY A 40 -4.92 15.16 4.68
C GLY A 40 -5.14 14.50 3.31
N VAL A 41 -4.15 14.53 2.41
CA VAL A 41 -4.29 13.97 1.05
C VAL A 41 -4.34 12.45 1.07
N TYR A 42 -3.63 11.80 1.99
CA TYR A 42 -3.61 10.35 2.11
C TYR A 42 -4.87 9.83 2.82
N ARG A 43 -5.77 9.20 2.06
CA ARG A 43 -7.00 8.56 2.56
C ARG A 43 -6.92 7.03 2.62
N GLY A 44 -5.70 6.50 2.57
CA GLY A 44 -5.46 5.06 2.46
C GLY A 44 -5.86 4.48 1.10
N ARG A 45 -5.91 3.15 1.02
CA ARG A 45 -6.37 2.44 -0.17
C ARG A 45 -7.88 2.61 -0.29
N LYS A 46 -8.36 2.98 -1.48
CA LYS A 46 -9.80 2.98 -1.77
C LYS A 46 -10.37 1.57 -1.52
N PRO A 47 -11.49 1.43 -0.79
CA PRO A 47 -12.16 0.15 -0.64
C PRO A 47 -12.42 -0.48 -2.00
N SER A 48 -12.06 -1.75 -2.16
CA SER A 48 -12.20 -2.48 -3.42
C SER A 48 -13.55 -3.18 -3.58
N ILE A 49 -14.32 -3.26 -2.50
CA ILE A 49 -15.63 -3.91 -2.44
C ILE A 49 -16.60 -3.08 -1.62
N ASP A 50 -17.88 -3.21 -1.93
CA ASP A 50 -18.96 -2.67 -1.12
C ASP A 50 -19.21 -3.59 0.10
N PRO A 51 -19.03 -3.08 1.33
CA PRO A 51 -19.34 -3.84 2.54
C PRO A 51 -20.82 -4.22 2.66
N ALA A 52 -21.74 -3.43 2.08
CA ALA A 52 -23.18 -3.72 2.11
C ALA A 52 -23.52 -5.00 1.34
N GLU A 53 -22.83 -5.23 0.22
CA GLU A 53 -22.95 -6.46 -0.56
C GLU A 53 -22.50 -7.68 0.24
N VAL A 54 -21.35 -7.58 0.92
CA VAL A 54 -20.85 -8.64 1.80
C VAL A 54 -21.85 -8.94 2.92
N TYR A 55 -22.41 -7.89 3.52
CA TYR A 55 -23.42 -8.02 4.56
C TYR A 55 -24.67 -8.72 4.02
N ARG A 56 -25.21 -8.31 2.87
CA ARG A 56 -26.39 -8.92 2.25
C ARG A 56 -26.19 -10.41 1.99
N LEU A 57 -25.07 -10.78 1.36
CA LEU A 57 -24.74 -12.18 1.06
C LEU A 57 -24.60 -13.03 2.34
N TYR A 58 -24.09 -12.44 3.41
CA TYR A 58 -23.90 -13.14 4.68
C TYR A 58 -25.19 -13.27 5.51
N THR A 59 -25.98 -12.20 5.64
CA THR A 59 -27.12 -12.16 6.56
C THR A 59 -28.44 -12.54 5.92
N ILE A 60 -28.68 -12.13 4.68
CA ILE A 60 -29.93 -12.40 3.94
C ILE A 60 -29.81 -13.73 3.20
N GLU A 61 -28.76 -13.88 2.40
CA GLU A 61 -28.56 -15.08 1.57
C GLU A 61 -27.90 -16.24 2.35
N LYS A 62 -27.50 -16.00 3.61
CA LYS A 62 -26.90 -16.99 4.54
C LYS A 62 -25.71 -17.74 3.94
N MET A 63 -24.96 -17.11 3.03
CA MET A 63 -23.79 -17.71 2.41
C MET A 63 -22.63 -17.80 3.41
N GLY A 64 -21.88 -18.90 3.33
CA GLY A 64 -20.63 -19.03 4.09
C GLY A 64 -19.54 -18.08 3.57
N ALA A 65 -18.66 -17.61 4.46
CA ALA A 65 -17.60 -16.63 4.13
C ALA A 65 -16.69 -17.09 2.98
N THR A 66 -16.44 -18.39 2.83
CA THR A 66 -15.64 -18.94 1.71
C THR A 66 -16.37 -18.81 0.37
N ALA A 67 -17.69 -18.98 0.34
CA ALA A 67 -18.49 -18.83 -0.87
C ALA A 67 -18.55 -17.35 -1.29
N ILE A 68 -18.78 -16.45 -0.34
CA ILE A 68 -18.76 -14.99 -0.56
C ILE A 68 -17.40 -14.54 -1.09
N ALA A 69 -16.31 -15.01 -0.48
CA ALA A 69 -14.95 -14.71 -0.92
C ALA A 69 -14.71 -15.10 -2.39
N ARG A 70 -15.16 -16.29 -2.80
CA ARG A 70 -15.06 -16.75 -4.19
C ARG A 70 -15.93 -15.92 -5.13
N GLN A 71 -17.17 -15.62 -4.74
CA GLN A 71 -18.11 -14.86 -5.56
C GLN A 71 -17.64 -13.42 -5.80
N LEU A 72 -17.11 -12.76 -4.77
CA LEU A 72 -16.65 -11.37 -4.85
C LEU A 72 -15.16 -11.25 -5.24
N GLY A 73 -14.46 -12.36 -5.45
CA GLY A 73 -13.04 -12.37 -5.80
C GLY A 73 -12.12 -11.78 -4.72
N ILE A 74 -12.50 -11.90 -3.44
CA ILE A 74 -11.74 -11.36 -2.30
C ILE A 74 -11.22 -12.47 -1.39
N GLY A 75 -10.25 -12.13 -0.52
CA GLY A 75 -9.78 -13.04 0.51
C GLY A 75 -10.86 -13.26 1.59
N ARG A 76 -10.90 -14.46 2.17
CA ARG A 76 -11.83 -14.78 3.29
C ARG A 76 -11.67 -13.83 4.47
N ALA A 77 -10.46 -13.37 4.77
CA ALA A 77 -10.21 -12.37 5.81
C ALA A 77 -10.85 -11.00 5.48
N SER A 78 -10.93 -10.64 4.19
CA SER A 78 -11.60 -9.40 3.76
C SER A 78 -13.11 -9.46 3.95
N VAL A 79 -13.72 -10.65 3.82
CA VAL A 79 -15.14 -10.86 4.15
C VAL A 79 -15.40 -10.53 5.62
N TYR A 80 -14.66 -11.14 6.54
CA TYR A 80 -14.83 -10.87 7.97
C TYR A 80 -14.54 -9.42 8.34
N ARG A 81 -13.45 -8.84 7.79
CA ARG A 81 -13.14 -7.43 8.01
C ARG A 81 -14.25 -6.51 7.49
N ALA A 82 -14.87 -6.83 6.36
CA ALA A 82 -16.00 -6.06 5.86
C ALA A 82 -17.22 -6.17 6.79
N LEU A 83 -17.52 -7.37 7.31
CA LEU A 83 -18.62 -7.57 8.26
C LEU A 83 -18.39 -6.87 9.62
N GLU A 84 -17.15 -6.86 10.12
CA GLU A 84 -16.78 -6.21 11.37
C GLU A 84 -16.86 -4.68 11.28
N ASN A 85 -16.47 -4.10 10.14
CA ASN A 85 -16.46 -2.65 9.94
C ASN A 85 -17.77 -2.12 9.32
N TYR A 86 -18.77 -2.97 9.08
CA TYR A 86 -20.04 -2.53 8.49
C TYR A 86 -21.02 -2.10 9.58
N GLU A 87 -21.14 -0.80 9.80
CA GLU A 87 -22.26 -0.21 10.54
C GLU A 87 -23.49 -0.19 9.63
N GLN A 88 -24.56 -0.84 10.06
CA GLN A 88 -25.81 -0.84 9.31
C GLN A 88 -26.37 0.59 9.29
N PRO A 89 -26.70 1.16 8.12
CA PRO A 89 -27.50 2.38 8.08
C PRO A 89 -28.86 2.07 8.71
N ALA A 90 -29.28 2.94 9.63
CA ALA A 90 -30.55 2.85 10.36
C ALA A 90 -31.77 2.91 9.43
#